data_AF-A0A498LJ98-F1
#
_entry.id   AF-A0A498LJ98-F1
#
_cell.length_a   1.000
_cell.length_b   1.000
_cell.length_c   1.000
_cell.angle_alpha   90.00
_cell.angle_beta   90.00
_cell.angle_gamma   90.00
#
_symmetry.space_group_name_H-M   'P 1'
#
loop_
_entity.id
_entity.type
_entity.pdbx_description
1 polymer ?
#
loop_
_entity_poly.entity_id
_entity_poly.type
_entity_poly.pdbx_seq_one_letter_code
_entity_poly.pdbx_strand_id
1 'polypeptide(L)' 'MEPLTPPTTVQPGDRVTFENYPGEPEKELNPKQRIWERLQPDLCIDLKGVATYKGVAFQVRGKGLCRAPSISNGGIK' A
#
# COMPACT_ATOMS: atom_id res chain seq x y z
N MET A 1 15.70 -4.78 0.43
CA MET A 1 14.41 -4.97 1.10
C MET A 1 14.37 -4.00 2.26
N GLU A 2 13.32 -3.19 2.36
CA GLU A 2 13.16 -2.20 3.43
C GLU A 2 11.67 -2.05 3.78
N PRO A 3 11.33 -1.62 5.00
CA PRO A 3 9.95 -1.34 5.37
C PRO A 3 9.47 -0.03 4.73
N LEU A 4 8.19 0.01 4.36
CA LEU A 4 7.54 1.27 4.00
C LEU A 4 7.37 2.14 5.25
N THR A 5 7.64 3.42 5.08
CA THR A 5 7.47 4.45 6.11
C THR A 5 6.13 5.15 5.90
N PRO A 6 5.26 5.19 6.92
CA PRO A 6 4.02 5.95 6.85
C PRO A 6 4.26 7.47 6.91
N PRO A 7 3.25 8.31 6.64
CA PRO A 7 3.36 9.74 6.88
C PRO A 7 3.56 10.06 8.37
N THR A 8 4.10 11.24 8.70
CA THR A 8 4.56 11.59 10.06
C THR A 8 3.45 11.72 11.11
N THR A 9 2.20 11.90 10.69
CA THR A 9 1.05 12.16 11.59
C THR A 9 0.19 10.93 11.86
N VAL A 10 0.69 9.73 11.53
CA VAL A 10 -0.06 8.49 11.73
C VAL A 10 -0.10 8.03 13.18
N GLN A 11 -1.15 7.31 13.51
CA GLN A 11 -1.35 6.64 14.79
C GLN A 11 -1.63 5.15 14.55
N PRO A 12 -1.31 4.27 15.53
CA PRO A 12 -1.72 2.87 15.47
C PRO A 12 -3.23 2.74 15.23
N GLY A 13 -3.60 1.92 14.25
CA GLY A 13 -4.99 1.73 13.83
C GLY A 13 -5.43 2.61 12.64
N ASP A 14 -4.62 3.58 12.21
CA ASP A 14 -4.86 4.29 10.95
C ASP A 14 -4.91 3.32 9.77
N ARG A 15 -5.92 3.51 8.92
CA ARG A 15 -6.11 2.67 7.73
C ARG A 15 -5.38 3.27 6.53
N VAL A 16 -4.62 2.43 5.85
CA VAL A 16 -4.15 2.70 4.49
C VAL A 16 -5.31 2.39 3.54
N THR A 17 -5.58 3.33 2.65
CA THR A 17 -6.69 3.30 1.69
C THR A 17 -6.18 3.70 0.31
N PHE A 18 -6.96 3.37 -0.71
CA PHE A 18 -6.68 3.70 -2.10
C PHE A 18 -7.87 4.47 -2.67
N GLU A 19 -7.63 5.68 -3.16
CA GLU A 19 -8.71 6.60 -3.58
C GLU A 19 -9.67 6.00 -4.61
N ASN A 20 -9.13 5.23 -5.57
CA ASN A 20 -9.92 4.60 -6.63
C ASN A 20 -10.47 3.21 -6.28
N TYR A 21 -10.21 2.70 -5.07
CA TYR A 21 -10.67 1.37 -4.64
C TYR A 21 -11.38 1.47 -3.29
N PRO A 22 -12.61 2.03 -3.25
CA PRO A 22 -13.41 2.06 -2.04
C PRO A 22 -13.91 0.66 -1.69
N GLY A 23 -14.03 0.37 -0.40
CA GLY A 23 -14.57 -0.89 0.10
C GLY A 23 -14.13 -1.18 1.53
N GLU A 24 -14.80 -2.13 2.17
CA GLU A 24 -14.36 -2.67 3.45
C GLU A 24 -13.50 -3.92 3.22
N PRO A 25 -12.40 -4.07 3.99
CA PRO A 25 -11.59 -5.28 3.92
C PRO A 25 -12.38 -6.49 4.42
N GLU A 26 -12.13 -7.65 3.80
CA GLU A 26 -12.62 -8.92 4.32
C GLU A 26 -12.03 -9.18 5.71
N LYS A 27 -12.81 -9.83 6.60
CA LYS A 27 -12.36 -10.17 7.96
C LYS A 27 -11.12 -11.08 7.93
N GLU A 28 -11.08 -12.00 6.97
CA GLU A 28 -9.97 -12.94 6.74
C GLU A 28 -9.86 -13.20 5.23
N LEU A 29 -8.64 -13.17 4.68
CA LEU A 29 -8.41 -13.51 3.29
C LEU A 29 -8.49 -15.04 3.10
N ASN A 30 -9.39 -15.51 2.25
CA ASN A 30 -9.52 -16.94 1.97
C ASN A 30 -8.31 -17.45 1.14
N PRO A 31 -7.52 -18.42 1.66
CA PRO A 31 -6.37 -18.97 0.93
C PRO A 31 -6.75 -19.59 -0.42
N LYS A 32 -7.99 -20.10 -0.56
CA LYS A 32 -8.46 -20.70 -1.82
C LYS A 32 -8.66 -19.66 -2.92
N GLN A 33 -8.98 -18.41 -2.56
CA GLN A 33 -9.21 -17.34 -3.53
C GLN A 33 -7.90 -16.72 -4.03
N ARG A 34 -6.79 -16.91 -3.28
CA ARG A 34 -5.45 -16.41 -3.62
C ARG A 34 -5.45 -14.92 -3.95
N ILE A 35 -6.20 -14.14 -3.15
CA ILE A 35 -6.44 -12.72 -3.41
C ILE A 35 -5.12 -11.96 -3.34
N TRP A 36 -4.32 -12.19 -2.30
CA TRP A 36 -3.02 -11.54 -2.13
C TRP A 36 -2.10 -11.79 -3.31
N GLU A 37 -2.00 -13.05 -3.78
CA GLU A 37 -1.13 -13.42 -4.91
C GLU A 37 -1.59 -12.81 -6.22
N ARG A 38 -2.89 -12.52 -6.37
CA ARG A 38 -3.42 -11.81 -7.54
C ARG A 38 -3.14 -10.31 -7.47
N LEU A 39 -3.08 -9.72 -6.27
CA LEU A 39 -2.85 -8.29 -6.08
C LEU A 39 -1.37 -7.92 -6.07
N GLN A 40 -0.50 -8.80 -5.57
CA GLN A 40 0.94 -8.54 -5.41
C GLN A 40 1.64 -8.02 -6.67
N PRO A 41 1.39 -8.54 -7.90
CA PRO A 41 2.06 -8.06 -9.10
C PRO A 41 1.79 -6.59 -9.42
N ASP A 42 0.67 -6.06 -8.93
CA ASP A 42 0.25 -4.67 -9.11
C ASP A 42 0.78 -3.73 -8.01
N LEU A 43 1.45 -4.27 -6.98
CA LEU A 43 2.03 -3.51 -5.88
C LEU A 43 3.48 -3.12 -6.19
N CYS A 44 3.73 -1.81 -6.30
CA CYS A 44 5.06 -1.29 -6.60
C CYS A 44 5.33 0.06 -5.94
N ILE A 45 6.61 0.40 -5.83
CA ILE A 45 7.10 1.71 -5.42
C ILE A 45 7.38 2.50 -6.70
N ASP A 46 6.80 3.67 -6.83
CA ASP A 46 7.00 4.53 -8.00
C ASP A 46 8.40 5.18 -8.03
N LEU A 47 8.66 5.98 -9.06
CA LEU A 47 9.93 6.70 -9.23
C LEU A 47 10.21 7.75 -8.14
N LYS A 48 9.18 8.17 -7.39
CA LYS A 48 9.26 9.15 -6.30
C LYS A 48 9.36 8.46 -4.93
N GLY A 49 9.51 7.14 -4.90
CA GLY A 49 9.57 6.35 -3.67
C GLY A 49 8.19 6.14 -3.01
N VAL A 50 7.07 6.44 -3.68
CA VAL A 50 5.72 6.26 -3.14
C VAL A 50 5.24 4.85 -3.39
N ALA A 51 4.72 4.18 -2.36
CA ALA A 51 4.08 2.88 -2.52
C ALA A 51 2.72 3.02 -3.22
N THR A 52 2.46 2.17 -4.22
CA THR A 52 1.26 2.22 -5.05
C THR A 52 0.68 0.83 -5.32
N TYR A 53 -0.63 0.78 -5.56
CA TYR A 53 -1.35 -0.35 -6.14
C TYR A 53 -1.96 0.11 -7.46
N LYS A 54 -1.55 -0.49 -8.59
CA LYS A 54 -1.99 -0.06 -9.95
C LYS A 54 -1.81 1.45 -10.17
N GLY A 55 -0.72 2.02 -9.65
CA GLY A 55 -0.43 3.46 -9.72
C GLY A 55 -1.21 4.34 -8.73
N VAL A 56 -2.11 3.78 -7.92
CA VAL A 56 -2.82 4.50 -6.85
C VAL A 56 -2.02 4.44 -5.56
N ALA A 57 -1.72 5.58 -4.98
CA ALA A 57 -0.85 5.67 -3.81
C ALA A 57 -1.47 5.02 -2.56
N PHE A 58 -0.61 4.40 -1.75
CA PHE A 58 -0.92 3.97 -0.39
C PHE A 58 -1.13 5.22 0.46
N GLN A 59 -2.38 5.56 0.73
CA GLN A 59 -2.74 6.80 1.40
C GLN A 59 -3.33 6.54 2.78
N VAL A 60 -2.84 7.26 3.78
CA VAL A 60 -3.56 7.46 5.03
C VAL A 60 -4.38 8.74 4.89
N ARG A 61 -5.71 8.59 4.87
CA ARG A 61 -6.64 9.68 4.56
C ARG A 61 -6.40 10.89 5.48
N GLY A 62 -6.17 12.06 4.88
CA GLY A 62 -5.90 13.31 5.59
C GLY A 62 -4.50 13.44 6.22
N LYS A 63 -3.64 12.42 6.12
CA LYS A 63 -2.32 12.39 6.78
C LYS A 63 -1.15 12.30 5.80
N GLY A 64 -1.33 11.62 4.66
CA GLY A 64 -0.34 11.60 3.58
C GLY A 64 -0.15 10.22 2.97
N LEU A 65 1.02 9.99 2.35
CA LEU A 65 1.33 8.81 1.56
C LEU A 65 2.44 7.98 2.21
N CYS A 66 2.37 6.66 2.07
CA CYS A 66 3.41 5.73 2.48
C CYS A 66 4.54 5.70 1.43
N ARG A 67 5.79 5.68 1.89
CA ARG A 67 6.98 5.76 1.03
C ARG A 67 8.05 4.76 1.43
N ALA A 68 8.84 4.32 0.46
CA ALA A 68 10.06 3.58 0.69
C ALA A 68 11.21 4.58 1.01
N PRO A 69 12.02 4.35 2.06
CA PRO A 69 13.12 5.24 2.42
C PRO A 69 14.16 5.47 1.31
N SER A 70 14.51 4.43 0.56
CA SER A 70 15.62 4.48 -0.40
C SER A 70 15.33 3.82 -1.75
N ILE A 71 14.32 2.93 -1.83
CA ILE A 71 13.94 2.25 -3.05
C ILE A 71 13.04 3.16 -3.90
N SER A 72 13.38 3.24 -5.19
CA SER A 72 12.51 3.80 -6.23
C SER A 72 12.33 2.75 -7.33
N ASN A 73 11.15 2.72 -7.97
CA ASN A 73 10.82 1.75 -9.02
C ASN A 73 11.02 0.27 -8.60
N GLY A 74 10.55 -0.09 -7.41
CA GLY A 74 10.72 -1.42 -6.80
C GLY A 74 9.41 -2.18 -6.60
N GLY A 75 9.47 -3.49 -6.38
CA GLY A 75 8.30 -4.31 -6.05
C GLY A 75 8.01 -4.35 -4.55
N ILE A 76 6.74 -4.52 -4.18
CA ILE A 76 6.29 -4.73 -2.80
C ILE A 76 5.94 -6.23 -2.62
N LYS A 77 6.32 -6.82 -1.50
CA LYS A 77 6.06 -8.24 -1.20
C LYS A 77 5.46 -8.43 0.18
#